data_AF-G2FP26-F1
#
_entry.id   AF-G2FP26-F1
#
_cell.length_a   1.000
_cell.length_b   1.000
_cell.length_c   1.000
_cell.angle_alpha   90.00
_cell.angle_beta   90.00
_cell.angle_gamma   90.00
#
_symmetry.space_group_name_H-M   'P 1'
#
loop_
_entity.id
_entity.type
_entity.pdbx_description
1 polymer ?
#
loop_
_entity_poly.entity_id
_entity_poly.type
_entity_poly.pdbx_seq_one_letter_code
_entity_poly.pdbx_strand_id
1 'polypeptide(L)'
;MEAFLQRVFYRFLFRIIEDISKSMVLSEDIKLDCCEFYSNALMGVFISWLKRDLRETPQQMLKQIDQMMSGNIVNTLSKFDRS
;
A
#
# COMPACT_ATOMS: atom_id res chain seq x y z
N MET A 1 6.91 -1.76 -18.07
CA MET A 1 5.56 -1.63 -17.47
C MET A 1 5.62 -1.74 -15.95
N GLU A 2 6.29 -2.76 -15.41
CA GLU A 2 6.45 -2.97 -13.95
C GLU A 2 7.05 -1.75 -13.21
N ALA A 3 8.18 -1.20 -13.68
CA ALA A 3 8.81 -0.01 -13.08
C ALA A 3 7.96 1.29 -13.17
N PHE A 4 6.94 1.32 -14.04
CA PHE A 4 5.99 2.43 -14.07
C PHE A 4 4.92 2.25 -13.00
N LEU A 5 4.31 1.06 -12.94
CA LEU A 5 3.30 0.71 -11.94
C LEU A 5 3.84 0.77 -10.52
N GLN A 6 5.07 0.31 -10.30
CA GLN A 6 5.74 0.39 -9.00
C GLN A 6 5.85 1.85 -8.54
N ARG A 7 6.24 2.77 -9.44
CA ARG A 7 6.30 4.21 -9.15
C ARG A 7 4.93 4.85 -8.92
N VAL A 8 3.88 4.34 -9.56
CA VAL A 8 2.51 4.81 -9.36
C VAL A 8 1.99 4.36 -7.99
N PHE A 9 2.11 3.07 -7.68
CA PHE A 9 1.69 2.49 -6.40
C PHE A 9 2.45 3.09 -5.23
N TYR A 10 3.77 3.26 -5.36
CA TYR A 10 4.58 3.90 -4.34
C TYR A 10 4.13 5.33 -4.06
N ARG A 11 3.96 6.16 -5.10
CA ARG A 11 3.50 7.55 -4.91
C ARG A 11 2.11 7.63 -4.29
N PHE A 12 1.21 6.73 -4.70
CA PHE A 12 -0.14 6.66 -4.15
C PHE A 12 -0.10 6.31 -2.66
N LEU A 13 0.62 5.26 -2.27
CA LEU A 13 0.75 4.82 -0.89
C LEU A 13 1.49 5.81 -0.01
N PHE A 14 2.57 6.41 -0.52
CA PHE A 14 3.33 7.42 0.20
C PHE A 14 2.43 8.57 0.65
N ARG A 15 1.58 9.06 -0.26
CA ARG A 15 0.63 10.15 0.05
C ARG A 15 -0.40 9.74 1.10
N ILE A 16 -0.90 8.51 1.05
CA ILE A 16 -1.82 7.97 2.06
C ILE A 16 -1.13 7.84 3.43
N ILE A 17 0.09 7.32 3.47
CA ILE A 17 0.86 7.16 4.71
C ILE A 17 1.20 8.53 5.31
N GLU A 18 1.59 9.50 4.48
CA GLU A 18 1.78 10.89 4.93
C GLU A 18 0.50 11.47 5.51
N ASP A 19 -0.65 11.31 4.84
CA ASP A 19 -1.93 11.81 5.34
C ASP A 19 -2.35 11.16 6.67
N ILE A 20 -2.14 9.85 6.84
CA ILE A 20 -2.46 9.12 8.08
C ILE A 20 -1.50 9.51 9.21
N SER A 21 -0.21 9.67 8.92
CA SER A 21 0.83 9.87 9.92
C SER A 21 1.00 11.33 10.35
N LYS A 22 0.28 12.29 9.76
CA LYS A 22 0.30 13.71 10.14
C LYS A 22 0.07 13.97 11.63
N SER A 23 -0.72 13.13 12.30
CA SER A 23 -1.02 13.23 13.73
C SER A 23 -0.20 12.27 14.60
N MET A 24 0.78 11.58 14.03
CA MET A 24 1.61 10.56 14.69
C MET A 24 3.05 11.07 14.84
N VAL A 25 3.75 10.61 15.87
CA VAL A 25 5.18 10.84 16.07
C VAL A 25 5.93 9.63 15.55
N LEU A 26 6.24 9.66 14.24
CA LEU A 26 6.94 8.56 13.56
C LEU A 26 8.21 9.07 12.87
N SER A 27 9.26 8.25 12.88
CA SER A 27 10.44 8.52 12.06
C SER A 27 10.11 8.39 10.57
N GLU A 28 10.88 9.08 9.74
CA GLU A 28 10.73 9.01 8.28
C GLU A 28 10.98 7.58 7.77
N ASP A 29 11.95 6.87 8.34
CA ASP A 29 12.26 5.47 8.00
C ASP A 29 11.04 4.54 8.16
N ILE A 30 10.28 4.67 9.24
CA ILE A 30 9.06 3.84 9.47
C ILE A 30 8.03 4.08 8.36
N LYS A 31 7.88 5.32 7.91
CA LYS A 31 6.95 5.68 6.84
C LYS A 31 7.42 5.10 5.50
N LEU A 32 8.72 5.19 5.21
CA LEU A 32 9.33 4.64 4.00
C LEU A 32 9.22 3.12 3.96
N ASP A 33 9.54 2.43 5.06
CA ASP A 33 9.43 0.98 5.20
C ASP A 33 7.98 0.50 5.00
N CYS A 34 7.02 1.18 5.62
CA CYS A 34 5.60 0.90 5.39
C CYS A 34 5.23 1.10 3.92
N CYS A 35 5.67 2.20 3.30
CA CYS A 35 5.37 2.50 1.91
C CYS A 35 5.93 1.44 0.96
N GLU A 36 7.16 1.00 1.19
CA GLU A 36 7.81 -0.05 0.40
C GLU A 36 7.09 -1.39 0.56
N PHE A 37 6.77 -1.80 1.79
CA PHE A 37 6.04 -3.04 2.07
C PHE A 37 4.70 -3.10 1.34
N TYR A 38 3.87 -2.06 1.50
CA TYR A 38 2.55 -2.04 0.87
C TYR A 38 2.65 -1.87 -0.65
N SER A 39 3.69 -1.21 -1.18
CA SER A 39 3.92 -1.11 -2.63
C SER A 39 4.22 -2.46 -3.26
N ASN A 40 5.04 -3.27 -2.58
CA ASN A 40 5.35 -4.63 -3.02
C ASN A 40 4.13 -5.55 -2.92
N ALA A 41 3.31 -5.42 -1.86
CA ALA A 41 2.06 -6.16 -1.72
C ALA A 41 1.07 -5.84 -2.86
N LEU A 42 0.88 -4.54 -3.17
CA LEU A 42 0.06 -4.10 -4.30
C LEU A 42 0.53 -4.68 -5.63
N MET A 43 1.84 -4.65 -5.87
CA MET A 43 2.42 -5.22 -7.08
C MET A 43 2.14 -6.73 -7.17
N GLY A 44 2.26 -7.46 -6.06
CA GLY A 44 1.92 -8.89 -6.00
C GLY A 44 0.48 -9.19 -6.38
N VAL A 45 -0.47 -8.40 -5.86
CA VAL A 45 -1.90 -8.52 -6.22
C VAL A 45 -2.11 -8.20 -7.70
N PHE A 46 -1.49 -7.13 -8.20
CA PHE A 46 -1.59 -6.74 -9.61
C PHE A 46 -1.03 -7.82 -10.55
N ILE A 47 0.14 -8.39 -10.24
CA ILE A 47 0.73 -9.48 -11.03
C ILE A 47 -0.16 -10.74 -10.98
N SER A 48 -0.72 -11.07 -9.82
CA SER A 48 -1.68 -12.18 -9.69
C SER A 48 -2.90 -11.98 -10.59
N TRP A 49 -3.42 -10.76 -10.64
CA TRP A 49 -4.54 -10.39 -11.50
C TRP A 49 -4.20 -10.50 -12.99
N LEU A 50 -3.01 -10.03 -13.40
CA LEU A 50 -2.51 -10.21 -14.78
C LEU A 50 -2.40 -11.69 -15.15
N LYS A 51 -1.89 -12.53 -14.24
CA LYS A 51 -1.74 -13.99 -14.47
C LYS A 51 -3.07 -14.74 -14.61
N ARG A 52 -4.18 -14.14 -14.17
CA ARG A 52 -5.54 -14.72 -14.27
C ARG A 52 -6.28 -14.27 -15.53
N ASP A 53 -5.58 -13.85 -16.58
CA ASP A 53 -6.15 -13.31 -17.82
C ASP A 53 -7.16 -12.17 -17.58
N LEU A 54 -6.96 -11.35 -16.55
CA LEU A 54 -7.86 -10.25 -16.20
C LEU A 54 -9.32 -10.70 -15.96
N ARG A 55 -9.53 -11.95 -15.51
CA ARG A 55 -10.88 -12.50 -15.24
C ARG A 55 -11.69 -11.67 -14.26
N GLU A 56 -11.03 -11.06 -13.29
CA GLU A 56 -11.64 -10.12 -12.36
C GLU A 56 -11.63 -8.72 -12.99
N THR A 57 -12.65 -7.91 -12.72
CA THR A 57 -12.61 -6.49 -13.09
C THR A 57 -11.56 -5.75 -12.26
N PRO A 58 -10.98 -4.65 -12.76
CA PRO A 58 -10.06 -3.80 -11.99
C PRO A 58 -10.65 -3.38 -10.64
N GLN A 59 -11.96 -3.13 -10.59
CA GLN A 59 -12.68 -2.74 -9.38
C GLN A 59 -12.72 -3.86 -8.33
N GLN A 60 -12.84 -5.12 -8.75
CA GLN A 60 -12.79 -6.27 -7.85
C GLN A 60 -11.39 -6.46 -7.27
N MET A 61 -10.35 -6.26 -8.09
CA MET A 61 -8.96 -6.30 -7.65
C MET A 61 -8.65 -5.14 -6.67
N LEU A 62 -9.11 -3.92 -6.97
CA LEU A 62 -9.01 -2.77 -6.06
C LEU A 62 -9.75 -3.00 -4.74
N LYS A 63 -10.91 -3.68 -4.76
CA LYS A 63 -11.65 -4.02 -3.55
C LYS A 63 -10.90 -5.03 -2.67
N GLN A 64 -10.22 -6.02 -3.26
CA GLN A 64 -9.37 -6.94 -2.50
C GLN A 64 -8.21 -6.20 -1.84
N ILE A 65 -7.57 -5.29 -2.58
CA ILE A 65 -6.52 -4.42 -2.05
C ILE A 65 -7.04 -3.59 -0.87
N ASP A 66 -8.19 -2.93 -1.04
CA ASP A 66 -8.78 -2.09 -0.01
C ASP A 66 -9.10 -2.91 1.25
N GLN A 67 -9.69 -4.11 1.10
CA GLN A 67 -9.93 -5.02 2.22
C GLN A 67 -8.66 -5.52 2.92
N MET A 68 -7.56 -5.67 2.18
CA MET A 68 -6.28 -6.12 2.73
C MET A 68 -5.48 -4.98 3.39
N MET A 69 -5.63 -3.74 2.92
CA MET A 69 -4.80 -2.61 3.37
C MET A 69 -5.53 -1.65 4.32
N SER A 70 -6.83 -1.41 4.11
CA SER A 70 -7.59 -0.50 4.96
C SER A 70 -7.69 -1.04 6.39
N GLY A 71 -7.41 -0.17 7.35
CA GLY A 71 -7.26 -0.53 8.77
C GLY A 71 -5.88 -1.12 9.12
N ASN A 72 -5.25 -1.90 8.24
CA ASN A 72 -3.92 -2.47 8.48
C ASN A 72 -2.81 -1.42 8.43
N ILE A 73 -2.86 -0.47 7.50
CA ILE A 73 -1.86 0.62 7.45
C ILE A 73 -1.89 1.45 8.74
N VAL A 74 -3.08 1.90 9.16
CA VAL A 74 -3.26 2.68 10.39
C VAL A 74 -2.83 1.88 11.62
N ASN A 75 -3.25 0.62 11.73
CA ASN A 75 -2.88 -0.25 12.84
C ASN A 75 -1.35 -0.48 12.90
N THR A 76 -0.71 -0.75 11.77
CA THR A 76 0.75 -0.92 11.70
C THR A 76 1.47 0.35 12.15
N LEU A 77 1.10 1.52 11.63
CA LEU A 77 1.73 2.79 12.03
C LEU A 77 1.51 3.10 13.52
N SER A 78 0.31 2.82 14.05
CA SER A 78 0.00 3.06 15.47
C SER A 78 0.83 2.21 16.45
N LYS A 79 1.38 1.07 16.00
CA LYS A 79 2.29 0.26 16.81
C LYS A 79 3.64 0.94 17.02
N PHE A 80 4.05 1.77 16.06
CA PHE A 80 5.31 2.50 16.11
C PHE A 80 5.16 3.89 16.72
N ASP A 81 3.95 4.46 16.73
CA ASP A 81 3.62 5.78 17.31
C ASP A 81 3.71 5.82 18.85
N ARG A 82 3.72 4.66 19.51
CA ARG A 82 3.77 4.54 20.99
C ARG A 82 5.06 3.95 21.54
N SER A 83 6.12 3.86 20.73
CA SER A 83 7.47 3.46 21.17
C SER A 83 8.39 4.67 21.24
#